data_AF-A0A853GFW6-F1
#
_entry.id   AF-A0A853GFW6-F1
#
_cell.length_a   1.000
_cell.length_b   1.000
_cell.length_c   1.000
_cell.angle_alpha   90.00
_cell.angle_beta   90.00
_cell.angle_gamma   90.00
#
_symmetry.space_group_name_H-M   'P 1'
#
loop_
_entity.id
_entity.type
_entity.pdbx_description
1 polymer ?
#
loop_
_entity_poly.entity_id
_entity_poly.type
_entity_poly.pdbx_seq_one_letter_code
_entity_poly.pdbx_strand_id
1 'polypeptide(L)'
;METKFTPGPWFPDEHGGIWRRDPKDLYENGGGVAGDKPLAIVHIGWRGENVQGYPLEANARLIAAAPDLLRAAIQVEAILSQIVDQPSDTLNKLRAAIAKATT
;
A
#
# COMPACT_ATOMS: atom_id res chain seq x y z
N MET A 1 9.81 -22.38 -10.83
CA MET A 1 10.44 -21.09 -10.51
C MET A 1 9.72 -20.60 -9.26
N GLU A 2 10.35 -20.67 -8.09
CA GLU A 2 9.72 -20.13 -6.87
C GLU A 2 9.74 -18.61 -6.99
N THR A 3 8.57 -18.05 -7.22
CA THR A 3 8.37 -16.61 -7.15
C THR A 3 8.68 -16.15 -5.73
N LYS A 4 9.77 -15.38 -5.57
CA LYS A 4 10.13 -14.69 -4.33
C LYS A 4 9.11 -13.59 -4.05
N PHE A 5 7.95 -14.00 -3.56
CA PHE A 5 7.02 -13.06 -2.96
C PHE A 5 7.51 -12.76 -1.56
N THR A 6 7.25 -11.54 -1.11
CA THR A 6 7.41 -11.29 0.30
C THR A 6 6.24 -12.01 0.98
N PRO A 7 6.44 -12.87 1.98
CA PRO A 7 5.34 -13.46 2.74
C PRO A 7 4.80 -12.47 3.77
N GLY A 8 3.48 -12.49 3.98
CA GLY A 8 2.81 -11.70 5.01
C GLY A 8 3.10 -12.22 6.43
N PRO A 9 2.40 -11.72 7.46
CA PRO A 9 1.21 -10.85 7.38
C PRO A 9 1.52 -9.39 6.99
N TRP A 10 0.51 -8.69 6.46
CA TRP A 10 0.58 -7.26 6.16
C TRP A 10 -0.45 -6.47 6.95
N PHE A 11 -0.07 -5.27 7.36
CA PHE A 11 -0.86 -4.45 8.26
C PHE A 11 -1.10 -3.08 7.63
N PRO A 12 -2.36 -2.73 7.32
CA PRO A 12 -2.69 -1.39 6.87
C PRO A 12 -2.72 -0.40 8.05
N ASP A 13 -2.31 0.84 7.82
CA ASP A 13 -2.55 1.97 8.74
C ASP A 13 -3.69 2.88 8.26
N GLU A 14 -4.06 3.85 9.09
CA GLU A 14 -5.12 4.83 8.82
C GLU A 14 -4.74 5.88 7.76
N HIS A 15 -3.47 5.93 7.35
CA HIS A 15 -2.92 6.86 6.36
C HIS A 15 -2.65 6.19 5.01
N GLY A 16 -3.08 4.93 4.82
CA GLY A 16 -2.92 4.17 3.58
C GLY A 16 -1.55 3.53 3.38
N GLY A 17 -0.71 3.47 4.42
CA GLY A 17 0.51 2.68 4.47
C GLY A 17 0.21 1.20 4.70
N ILE A 18 0.94 0.32 4.01
CA ILE A 18 0.92 -1.14 4.24
C ILE A 18 2.28 -1.57 4.78
N TRP A 19 2.27 -2.25 5.91
CA TRP A 19 3.45 -2.57 6.72
C TRP A 19 3.66 -4.07 6.88
N ARG A 20 4.92 -4.49 7.13
CA ARG A 20 5.27 -5.90 7.48
C ARG A 20 4.94 -6.29 8.92
N ARG A 21 4.71 -5.29 9.77
CA ARG A 21 4.44 -5.41 11.20
C ARG A 21 3.31 -4.46 11.54
N ASP A 22 2.57 -4.74 12.62
CA ASP A 22 1.49 -3.86 13.05
C ASP A 22 2.10 -2.47 13.33
N PRO A 23 1.57 -1.39 12.74
CA PRO A 23 2.05 -0.04 12.99
C PRO A 23 2.14 0.28 14.48
N LYS A 24 1.23 -0.25 15.33
CA LYS A 24 1.22 -0.03 16.77
C LYS A 24 2.50 -0.51 17.45
N ASP A 25 3.14 -1.54 16.92
CA ASP A 25 4.39 -2.11 17.42
C ASP A 25 5.62 -1.28 16.99
N LEU A 26 5.44 -0.31 16.09
CA LEU A 26 6.51 0.59 15.61
C LEU A 26 6.60 1.88 16.45
N TYR A 27 5.61 2.19 17.29
CA TYR A 27 5.44 3.49 17.94
C TYR A 27 5.93 3.56 19.39
N GLU A 28 6.74 2.62 19.88
CA GLU A 28 7.18 2.60 21.30
C GLU A 28 7.89 3.88 21.80
N ASN A 29 8.35 4.79 20.91
CA ASN A 29 8.98 6.06 21.32
C ASN A 29 8.61 7.31 20.48
N GLY A 30 7.43 7.35 19.84
CA GLY A 30 6.89 8.61 19.28
C GLY A 30 7.67 9.25 18.12
N GLY A 31 8.57 8.51 17.48
CA GLY A 31 9.28 8.92 16.27
C GLY A 31 9.56 7.70 15.39
N GLY A 32 9.63 7.91 14.07
CA GLY A 32 9.92 6.82 13.13
C GLY A 32 11.21 6.12 13.55
N VAL A 33 11.12 4.85 13.95
CA VAL A 33 12.29 4.02 14.17
C VAL A 33 13.10 4.07 12.87
N ALA A 34 14.36 4.50 12.97
CA ALA A 34 15.23 4.65 11.80
C ALA A 34 15.29 3.32 11.03
N GLY A 35 14.55 3.22 9.92
CA GLY A 35 14.64 2.10 8.99
C GLY A 35 13.31 1.47 8.56
N ASP A 36 12.25 1.55 9.37
CA ASP A 36 10.96 0.96 8.98
C ASP A 36 10.14 1.93 8.14
N LYS A 37 9.86 1.52 6.91
CA LYS A 37 8.96 2.21 5.99
C LYS A 37 7.85 1.25 5.55
N PRO A 38 6.65 1.76 5.28
CA PRO A 38 5.62 0.98 4.65
C PRO A 38 6.13 0.41 3.33
N LEU A 39 5.80 -0.85 3.06
CA LEU A 39 6.16 -1.54 1.81
C LEU A 39 5.48 -0.90 0.61
N ALA A 40 4.27 -0.39 0.81
CA ALA A 40 3.51 0.37 -0.15
C ALA A 40 2.77 1.48 0.60
N ILE A 41 2.72 2.67 0.02
CA ILE A 41 1.87 3.75 0.52
C ILE A 41 0.92 4.16 -0.59
N VAL A 42 -0.34 4.21 -0.25
CA VAL A 42 -1.37 4.83 -1.06
C VAL A 42 -1.43 6.31 -0.64
N HIS A 43 -0.37 7.06 -0.97
CA HIS A 43 -0.27 8.49 -0.65
C HIS A 43 -0.58 9.37 -1.86
N ILE A 44 -0.94 10.62 -1.61
CA ILE A 44 -1.04 11.73 -2.58
C ILE A 44 0.33 12.11 -3.22
N GLY A 45 1.32 11.22 -3.14
CA GLY A 45 2.72 11.44 -3.50
C GLY A 45 3.50 12.22 -2.44
N TRP A 46 4.83 12.21 -2.59
CA TRP A 46 5.66 13.34 -2.17
C TRP A 46 5.37 14.50 -3.14
N ARG A 47 5.04 15.69 -2.64
CA ARG A 47 4.92 16.89 -3.47
C ARG A 47 6.35 17.36 -3.81
N GLY A 48 6.92 16.81 -4.88
CA GLY A 48 8.30 17.09 -5.30
C GLY A 48 8.61 16.63 -6.73
N GLU A 49 9.14 17.58 -7.51
CA GLU A 49 9.56 17.62 -8.91
C GLU A 49 9.86 16.28 -9.63
N ASN A 50 8.89 15.79 -10.43
CA ASN A 50 9.10 14.82 -11.54
C ASN A 50 9.19 13.33 -11.20
N VAL A 51 8.69 12.85 -10.06
CA VAL A 51 8.59 11.40 -9.82
C VAL A 51 7.35 10.83 -10.50
N GLN A 52 7.51 10.13 -11.64
CA GLN A 52 6.46 9.28 -12.19
C GLN A 52 6.18 8.15 -11.19
N GLY A 53 4.92 8.07 -10.71
CA GLY A 53 4.49 7.06 -9.75
C GLY A 53 4.85 5.63 -10.20
N TYR A 54 4.92 4.71 -9.23
CA TYR A 54 5.29 3.31 -9.46
C TYR A 54 4.51 2.66 -10.64
N PRO A 55 5.15 1.83 -11.48
CA PRO A 55 4.52 1.23 -12.65
C PRO A 55 3.37 0.31 -12.24
N LEU A 56 2.16 0.67 -12.68
CA LEU A 56 0.89 0.02 -12.30
C LEU A 56 0.91 -1.51 -12.46
N GLU A 57 1.54 -2.01 -13.53
CA GLU A 57 1.67 -3.46 -13.79
C GLU A 57 2.53 -4.18 -12.77
N ALA A 58 3.62 -3.56 -12.31
CA ALA A 58 4.48 -4.16 -11.29
C ALA A 58 3.75 -4.25 -9.95
N ASN A 59 2.96 -3.22 -9.62
CA ASN A 59 2.14 -3.21 -8.40
C ASN A 59 1.03 -4.28 -8.46
N ALA A 60 0.33 -4.41 -9.60
CA ALA A 60 -0.68 -5.45 -9.77
C ALA A 60 -0.08 -6.86 -9.60
N ARG A 61 1.10 -7.12 -10.19
CA ARG A 61 1.82 -8.40 -10.01
C ARG A 61 2.21 -8.63 -8.56
N LEU A 62 2.67 -7.61 -7.85
CA LEU A 62 3.02 -7.70 -6.43
C LEU A 62 1.81 -8.00 -5.54
N ILE A 63 0.65 -7.43 -5.86
CA ILE A 63 -0.60 -7.68 -5.15
C ILE A 63 -1.11 -9.11 -5.45
N ALA A 64 -1.13 -9.51 -6.72
CA ALA A 64 -1.57 -10.85 -7.15
C ALA A 64 -0.70 -11.98 -6.55
N ALA A 65 0.58 -11.70 -6.44
CA ALA A 65 1.60 -12.54 -5.82
C ALA A 65 1.36 -12.87 -4.33
N ALA A 66 0.65 -12.02 -3.61
CA ALA A 66 0.53 -12.09 -2.17
C ALA A 66 -0.95 -11.92 -1.74
N PRO A 67 -1.69 -13.01 -1.51
CA PRO A 67 -3.12 -12.95 -1.15
C PRO A 67 -3.40 -12.09 0.07
N ASP A 68 -2.52 -12.12 1.07
CA ASP A 68 -2.64 -11.29 2.26
C ASP A 68 -2.48 -9.79 1.91
N LEU A 69 -1.64 -9.48 0.92
CA LEU A 69 -1.39 -8.10 0.48
C LEU A 69 -2.60 -7.56 -0.28
N LEU A 70 -3.22 -8.39 -1.11
CA LEU A 70 -4.49 -8.07 -1.75
C LEU A 70 -5.57 -7.77 -0.71
N ARG A 71 -5.68 -8.58 0.35
CA ARG A 71 -6.63 -8.32 1.45
C ARG A 71 -6.35 -6.99 2.14
N ALA A 72 -5.09 -6.69 2.45
CA ALA A 72 -4.70 -5.41 3.05
C ALA A 72 -4.97 -4.21 2.12
N ALA A 73 -4.70 -4.35 0.82
CA ALA A 73 -4.93 -3.30 -0.18
C ALA A 73 -6.43 -2.97 -0.33
N ILE A 74 -7.30 -3.98 -0.29
CA ILE A 74 -8.76 -3.78 -0.31
C ILE A 74 -9.22 -3.02 0.95
N GLN A 75 -8.67 -3.35 2.13
CA GLN A 75 -8.99 -2.65 3.36
C GLN A 75 -8.55 -1.18 3.32
N VAL A 76 -7.36 -0.89 2.78
CA VAL A 76 -6.89 0.49 2.59
C VAL A 76 -7.79 1.28 1.65
N GLU A 77 -8.21 0.68 0.53
CA GLU A 77 -9.14 1.32 -0.42
C GLU A 77 -10.45 1.72 0.27
N ALA A 78 -10.99 0.83 1.12
CA ALA A 78 -12.21 1.09 1.88
C ALA A 78 -12.03 2.22 2.91
N ILE A 79 -10.91 2.25 3.63
CA ILE A 79 -10.59 3.31 4.61
C ILE A 79 -10.45 4.66 3.91
N LEU A 80 -9.64 4.72 2.85
CA LEU A 80 -9.40 5.96 2.12
C LEU A 80 -10.67 6.50 1.46
N SER A 81 -11.54 5.63 0.95
CA SER A 81 -12.83 6.06 0.38
C SER A 81 -13.75 6.75 1.38
N GLN A 82 -13.55 6.55 2.69
CA GLN A 82 -14.32 7.23 3.74
C GLN A 82 -13.73 8.57 4.15
N ILE A 83 -12.42 8.77 3.93
CA ILE A 83 -11.68 9.94 4.41
C ILE A 83 -11.53 10.99 3.31
N VAL A 84 -11.55 10.59 2.03
CA VAL A 84 -11.28 11.48 0.90
C VAL A 84 -12.57 11.85 0.16
N ASP A 85 -12.95 13.13 0.18
CA ASP A 85 -14.18 13.65 -0.46
C ASP A 85 -14.21 13.49 -1.99
N GLN A 86 -13.04 13.50 -2.64
CA GLN A 86 -12.90 13.22 -4.07
C GLN A 86 -11.79 12.20 -4.32
N PRO A 87 -12.01 11.17 -5.16
CA PRO A 87 -10.98 10.17 -5.42
C PRO A 87 -9.73 10.81 -6.02
N SER A 88 -8.62 10.76 -5.28
CA SER A 88 -7.34 11.17 -5.81
C SER A 88 -6.92 10.25 -6.95
N ASP A 89 -6.05 10.75 -7.85
CA ASP A 89 -5.40 9.93 -8.88
C ASP A 89 -4.73 8.68 -8.28
N THR A 90 -4.19 8.79 -7.07
CA THR A 90 -3.63 7.66 -6.32
C THR A 90 -4.67 6.60 -5.99
N LEU A 91 -5.85 6.99 -5.48
CA LEU A 91 -6.90 6.03 -5.14
C LEU A 91 -7.40 5.29 -6.39
N ASN A 92 -7.49 6.01 -7.52
CA ASN A 92 -7.84 5.39 -8.81
C ASN A 92 -6.75 4.40 -9.28
N LYS A 93 -5.46 4.72 -9.09
CA LYS A 93 -4.35 3.81 -9.38
C LYS A 93 -4.36 2.56 -8.48
N LEU A 94 -4.68 2.70 -7.19
CA LEU A 94 -4.86 1.56 -6.29
C LEU A 94 -5.99 0.66 -6.78
N ARG A 95 -7.16 1.23 -7.06
CA ARG A 95 -8.31 0.49 -7.61
C ARG A 95 -7.96 -0.26 -8.89
N ALA A 96 -7.22 0.38 -9.80
CA ALA A 96 -6.77 -0.26 -11.03
C ALA A 96 -5.77 -1.41 -10.78
N ALA A 97 -4.87 -1.27 -9.81
CA ALA A 97 -3.93 -2.34 -9.44
C ALA A 97 -4.65 -3.52 -8.80
N ILE A 98 -5.62 -3.27 -7.91
CA ILE A 98 -6.48 -4.30 -7.32
C ILE A 98 -7.25 -5.03 -8.42
N ALA A 99 -7.93 -4.30 -9.31
CA ALA A 99 -8.70 -4.89 -10.40
C ALA A 99 -7.86 -5.82 -11.28
N LYS A 100 -6.63 -5.40 -11.64
CA LYS A 100 -5.66 -6.21 -12.40
C LYS A 100 -5.13 -7.42 -11.63
N ALA A 101 -5.05 -7.33 -10.30
CA ALA A 101 -4.59 -8.43 -9.47
C ALA A 101 -5.68 -9.49 -9.20
N THR A 102 -6.95 -9.12 -9.40
CA THR A 102 -8.12 -9.99 -9.22
C THR A 102 -8.67 -10.59 -10.51
N THR A 103 -8.10 -10.23 -11.67
CA THR A 103 -8.46 -10.77 -12.99
C THR A 103 -7.53 -11.91 -13.38
#